data_AF-A0A917W9P2-F1
#
_entry.id   AF-A0A917W9P2-F1
#
_cell.length_a   1.000
_cell.length_b   1.000
_cell.length_c   1.000
_cell.angle_alpha   90.00
_cell.angle_beta   90.00
_cell.angle_gamma   90.00
#
_symmetry.space_group_name_H-M   'P 1'
#
loop_
_entity.id
_entity.type
_entity.pdbx_description
1 polymer ?
#
loop_
_entity_poly.entity_id
_entity_poly.type
_entity_poly.pdbx_seq_one_letter_code
_entity_poly.pdbx_strand_id
1 'polypeptide(L)'
;MSLSPAHHEVMELVNTGDLLLAHEPEGIRFYLRDKQITMTGRLIIRPDWNEGPDDRPGLMPVIQKLEDGDTGYCEAGCEPAIEGLSRIYDALRTRLAPSRLFRRQNGRWMLTAHA
;
A
#
# COMPACT_ATOMS: atom_id res chain seq x y z
N MET A 1 23.50 -9.90 -3.62
CA MET A 1 22.39 -10.85 -3.41
C MET A 1 21.35 -10.53 -4.46
N SER A 2 21.05 -11.47 -5.36
CA SER A 2 20.10 -11.26 -6.45
C SER A 2 18.69 -11.16 -5.88
N LEU A 3 17.98 -10.09 -6.24
CA LEU A 3 16.53 -9.96 -6.02
C LEU A 3 15.88 -11.24 -6.57
N SER A 4 15.24 -12.02 -5.71
CA SER A 4 14.54 -13.24 -6.13
C SER A 4 13.46 -12.87 -7.16
N PRO A 5 13.07 -13.79 -8.05
CA PRO A 5 11.96 -13.59 -9.00
C PRO A 5 10.71 -12.93 -8.37
N ALA A 6 10.44 -13.25 -7.10
CA ALA A 6 9.39 -12.65 -6.29
C ALA A 6 9.42 -11.11 -6.18
N HIS A 7 10.58 -10.45 -6.26
CA HIS A 7 10.62 -8.99 -6.16
C HIS A 7 10.05 -8.29 -7.41
N HIS A 8 10.24 -8.86 -8.60
CA HIS A 8 9.69 -8.29 -9.83
C HIS A 8 8.16 -8.39 -9.82
N GLU A 9 7.65 -9.56 -9.43
CA GLU A 9 6.21 -9.83 -9.38
C GLU A 9 5.53 -8.97 -8.30
N VAL A 10 6.16 -8.79 -7.12
CA VAL A 10 5.65 -7.87 -6.09
C VAL A 10 5.64 -6.42 -6.57
N MET A 11 6.66 -5.98 -7.29
CA MET A 11 6.67 -4.64 -7.88
C MET A 11 5.60 -4.48 -8.97
N GLU A 12 5.36 -5.51 -9.77
CA GLU A 12 4.27 -5.52 -10.75
C GLU A 12 2.91 -5.41 -10.04
N LEU A 13 2.65 -6.26 -9.04
CA LEU A 13 1.47 -6.20 -8.18
C LEU A 13 1.22 -4.78 -7.63
N VAL A 14 2.26 -4.15 -7.08
CA VAL A 14 2.15 -2.80 -6.50
C VAL A 14 1.82 -1.76 -7.56
N ASN A 15 2.34 -1.89 -8.78
CA ASN A 15 2.13 -0.91 -9.84
C ASN A 15 0.81 -1.11 -10.60
N THR A 16 0.39 -2.35 -10.83
CA THR A 16 -0.69 -2.68 -11.78
C THR A 16 -1.81 -3.51 -11.17
N GLY A 17 -1.58 -4.21 -10.06
CA GLY A 17 -2.59 -5.07 -9.43
C GLY A 17 -3.81 -4.31 -8.93
N ASP A 18 -4.95 -4.95 -8.78
CA ASP A 18 -6.18 -4.32 -8.30
C ASP A 18 -6.01 -3.83 -6.85
N LEU A 19 -6.29 -2.55 -6.60
CA LEU A 19 -6.27 -1.95 -5.27
C LEU A 19 -7.69 -1.82 -4.71
N LEU A 20 -7.94 -2.46 -3.57
CA LEU A 20 -9.17 -2.30 -2.79
C LEU A 20 -8.85 -1.69 -1.43
N LEU A 21 -9.64 -0.69 -1.05
CA LEU A 21 -9.61 -0.12 0.30
C LEU A 21 -10.88 -0.53 1.04
N ALA A 22 -10.73 -1.06 2.25
CA ALA A 22 -11.83 -1.44 3.11
C ALA A 22 -11.74 -0.72 4.45
N HIS A 23 -12.88 -0.26 4.95
CA HIS A 23 -12.98 0.26 6.31
C HIS A 23 -13.27 -0.90 7.27
N GLU A 24 -12.34 -1.14 8.20
CA GLU A 24 -12.46 -2.11 9.30
C GLU A 24 -12.63 -1.35 10.63
N PRO A 25 -13.10 -2.03 11.71
CA PRO A 25 -13.20 -1.40 13.04
C PRO A 25 -11.88 -0.78 13.53
N GLU A 26 -10.73 -1.33 13.11
CA GLU A 26 -9.40 -0.88 13.52
C GLU A 26 -8.76 0.14 12.56
N GLY A 27 -9.46 0.57 11.52
CA GLY A 27 -8.98 1.56 10.55
C GLY A 27 -9.16 1.13 9.10
N ILE A 28 -8.34 1.67 8.20
CA ILE A 28 -8.43 1.36 6.77
C ILE A 28 -7.43 0.26 6.43
N ARG A 29 -7.89 -0.79 5.75
CA ARG A 29 -7.06 -1.84 5.18
C ARG A 29 -6.95 -1.66 3.67
N PHE A 30 -5.76 -1.87 3.14
CA PHE A 30 -5.54 -2.00 1.72
C PHE A 30 -5.34 -3.47 1.34
N TYR A 31 -5.84 -3.83 0.17
CA TYR A 31 -5.63 -5.10 -0.49
C TYR A 31 -5.15 -4.80 -1.90
N LEU A 32 -3.97 -5.29 -2.23
CA LEU A 32 -3.46 -5.37 -3.58
C LEU A 32 -3.53 -6.81 -4.02
N ARG A 33 -4.08 -7.07 -5.20
CA ARG A 33 -4.11 -8.42 -5.76
C ARG A 33 -3.84 -8.39 -7.25
N ASP A 34 -3.19 -9.42 -7.74
CA ASP A 34 -3.24 -9.80 -9.15
C ASP A 34 -3.73 -11.25 -9.24
N LYS A 35 -3.40 -11.95 -10.33
CA LYS A 35 -3.82 -13.34 -10.54
C LYS A 35 -3.16 -14.32 -9.58
N GLN A 36 -1.97 -14.02 -9.07
CA GLN A 36 -1.10 -14.95 -8.36
C GLN A 36 -0.74 -14.44 -6.96
N ILE A 37 -0.49 -13.14 -6.82
CA ILE A 37 0.03 -12.54 -5.59
C ILE A 37 -1.03 -11.64 -4.96
N THR A 38 -1.10 -11.70 -3.63
CA THR A 38 -1.91 -10.81 -2.80
C THR A 38 -1.05 -10.15 -1.73
N MET A 39 -1.20 -8.84 -1.56
CA MET A 39 -0.56 -8.05 -0.52
C MET A 39 -1.65 -7.36 0.28
N THR A 40 -1.59 -7.51 1.60
CA THR A 40 -2.55 -6.86 2.50
C THR A 40 -1.85 -6.12 3.61
N GLY A 41 -2.44 -5.01 4.03
CA GLY A 41 -1.86 -4.18 5.07
C GLY A 41 -2.80 -3.07 5.50
N ARG A 42 -2.35 -2.27 6.49
CA ARG A 42 -3.13 -1.15 7.02
C ARG A 42 -2.63 0.16 6.42
N LEU A 43 -3.53 1.14 6.31
CA LEU A 43 -3.17 2.53 6.08
C LEU A 43 -3.23 3.25 7.42
N ILE A 44 -2.10 3.81 7.85
CA ILE A 44 -2.02 4.63 9.05
C ILE A 44 -1.81 6.09 8.68
N ILE A 45 -2.41 7.00 9.45
CA ILE A 45 -2.20 8.43 9.25
C ILE A 45 -0.83 8.80 9.85
N ARG A 46 0.02 9.42 9.05
CA ARG A 46 1.34 9.91 9.47
C ARG A 46 1.58 11.33 8.97
N PRO A 47 1.76 12.32 9.87
CA PRO A 47 2.00 13.71 9.46
C PRO A 47 3.22 13.92 8.57
N ASP A 48 4.29 13.14 8.77
CA ASP A 48 5.52 13.19 7.97
C ASP A 48 5.39 12.57 6.57
N TRP A 49 4.25 11.93 6.29
CA TRP A 49 3.86 11.46 4.95
C TRP A 49 2.90 12.43 4.25
N ASN A 50 2.70 13.63 4.80
CA ASN A 50 1.98 14.68 4.11
C ASN A 50 2.87 15.26 3.00
N GLU A 51 2.49 15.02 1.75
CA GLU A 51 3.25 15.43 0.56
C GLU A 51 2.72 16.71 -0.09
N GLY A 52 1.70 17.35 0.50
CA GLY A 52 0.98 18.47 -0.11
C GLY A 52 1.10 19.76 0.68
N PRO A 53 0.94 20.92 0.02
CA PRO A 53 0.85 22.22 0.68
C PRO A 53 -0.50 22.43 1.41
N ASP A 54 -1.41 21.46 1.38
CA ASP A 54 -2.85 21.65 1.66
C ASP A 54 -3.39 20.93 2.93
N ASP A 55 -2.58 20.80 3.97
CA ASP A 55 -2.93 20.16 5.27
C ASP A 55 -3.56 18.76 5.13
N ARG A 56 -3.32 18.08 4.01
CA ARG A 56 -3.91 16.78 3.72
C ARG A 56 -3.28 15.71 4.61
N PRO A 57 -4.05 14.75 5.15
CA PRO A 57 -3.47 13.68 5.95
C PRO A 57 -2.50 12.83 5.13
N GLY A 58 -1.27 12.68 5.63
CA GLY A 58 -0.32 11.71 5.09
C GLY A 58 -0.76 10.29 5.41
N LEU A 59 -0.57 9.37 4.47
CA LEU A 59 -0.92 7.96 4.63
C LEU A 59 0.32 7.09 4.43
N MET A 60 0.67 6.32 5.45
CA MET A 60 1.72 5.32 5.37
C MET A 60 1.08 3.92 5.27
N PRO A 61 1.38 3.13 4.23
CA PRO A 61 1.04 1.72 4.20
C PRO A 61 1.90 0.94 5.19
N VAL A 62 1.31 -0.04 5.86
CA VAL A 62 2.00 -1.01 6.70
C VAL A 62 1.67 -2.38 6.17
N ILE A 63 2.60 -2.99 5.44
CA ILE A 63 2.44 -4.33 4.85
C ILE A 63 2.39 -5.35 5.98
N GLN A 64 1.29 -6.09 6.08
CA GLN A 64 1.11 -7.12 7.10
C GLN A 64 1.33 -8.52 6.54
N LYS A 65 0.93 -8.73 5.28
CA LYS A 65 0.95 -10.05 4.66
C LYS A 65 1.22 -9.94 3.16
N LEU A 66 2.05 -10.83 2.66
CA LEU A 66 2.25 -11.09 1.25
C LEU A 66 2.07 -12.59 1.00
N GLU A 67 1.20 -12.95 0.06
CA GLU A 67 0.92 -14.35 -0.29
C GLU A 67 1.01 -14.56 -1.79
N ASP A 68 1.63 -15.65 -2.20
CA ASP A 68 1.61 -16.17 -3.57
C ASP A 68 0.83 -17.49 -3.59
N GLY A 69 -0.26 -17.50 -4.35
CA GLY A 69 -1.18 -18.63 -4.46
C GLY A 69 -0.61 -19.83 -5.22
N ASP A 70 0.38 -19.63 -6.09
CA ASP A 70 0.96 -20.70 -6.92
C ASP A 70 2.06 -21.47 -6.18
N THR A 71 2.88 -20.76 -5.40
CA THR A 71 3.98 -21.37 -4.63
C THR A 71 3.61 -21.70 -3.19
N GLY A 72 2.49 -21.16 -2.68
CA GLY A 72 2.11 -21.25 -1.28
C GLY A 72 3.00 -20.40 -0.37
N TYR A 73 3.81 -19.49 -0.94
CA TYR A 73 4.65 -18.59 -0.17
C TYR A 73 3.78 -17.60 0.61
N CYS A 74 4.06 -17.46 1.90
CA CYS A 74 3.39 -16.52 2.79
C CYS A 74 4.43 -15.87 3.71
N GLU A 75 4.55 -14.54 3.65
CA GLU A 75 5.39 -13.76 4.54
C GLU A 75 4.51 -12.87 5.44
N ALA A 76 4.70 -13.00 6.75
CA ALA A 76 4.03 -12.19 7.76
C ALA A 76 5.00 -11.12 8.27
N GLY A 77 4.59 -9.86 8.18
CA GLY A 77 5.36 -8.72 8.68
C GLY A 77 6.60 -8.43 7.85
N CYS A 78 6.45 -7.62 6.79
CA CYS A 78 7.61 -7.05 6.12
C CYS A 78 8.13 -5.87 6.96
N GLU A 79 9.00 -6.14 7.94
CA GLU A 79 9.76 -5.07 8.60
C GLU A 79 10.61 -4.34 7.54
N PRO A 80 10.62 -2.99 7.50
CA PRO A 80 11.21 -2.20 6.42
C PRO A 80 12.75 -2.25 6.33
N ALA A 81 13.42 -3.25 6.92
CA ALA A 81 14.87 -3.32 7.09
C ALA A 81 15.66 -3.79 5.85
N ILE A 82 15.04 -4.01 4.69
CA ILE A 82 15.71 -4.57 3.50
C ILE A 82 15.64 -3.56 2.35
N GLU A 83 16.79 -3.23 1.73
CA GLU A 83 16.91 -2.35 0.55
C GLU A 83 15.95 -2.69 -0.61
N GLY A 84 15.40 -3.92 -0.66
CA GLY A 84 14.36 -4.31 -1.60
C GLY A 84 12.97 -3.78 -1.24
N LEU A 85 12.65 -3.62 0.05
CA LEU A 85 11.36 -3.08 0.49
C LEU A 85 11.26 -1.58 0.26
N SER A 86 12.37 -0.82 0.26
CA SER A 86 12.31 0.63 0.01
C SER A 86 11.64 0.96 -1.32
N ARG A 87 11.97 0.23 -2.39
CA ARG A 87 11.33 0.39 -3.72
C ARG A 87 9.84 0.06 -3.70
N ILE A 88 9.45 -0.98 -2.97
CA ILE A 88 8.06 -1.37 -2.78
C ILE A 88 7.30 -0.27 -2.02
N TYR A 89 7.88 0.26 -0.93
CA TYR A 89 7.30 1.34 -0.17
C TYR A 89 7.23 2.65 -0.96
N ASP A 90 8.23 2.97 -1.80
CA ASP A 90 8.20 4.15 -2.68
C ASP A 90 7.10 4.04 -3.75
N ALA A 91 6.94 2.85 -4.34
CA ALA A 91 5.87 2.58 -5.30
C ALA A 91 4.48 2.62 -4.63
N LEU A 92 4.33 1.99 -3.46
CA LEU A 92 3.12 2.06 -2.65
C LEU A 92 2.79 3.49 -2.24
N ARG A 93 3.80 4.27 -1.84
CA ARG A 93 3.66 5.69 -1.47
C ARG A 93 3.10 6.52 -2.62
N THR A 94 3.63 6.31 -3.83
CA THR A 94 3.14 6.97 -5.05
C THR A 94 1.70 6.55 -5.38
N ARG A 95 1.39 5.27 -5.22
CA ARG A 95 0.08 4.72 -5.56
C ARG A 95 -1.01 5.12 -4.56
N LEU A 96 -0.67 5.09 -3.27
CA LEU A 96 -1.52 5.43 -2.14
C LEU A 96 -1.37 6.91 -1.72
N ALA A 97 -0.82 7.74 -2.61
CA ALA A 97 -0.58 9.14 -2.33
C ALA A 97 -1.88 9.82 -1.89
N PRO A 98 -1.85 10.66 -0.83
CA PRO A 98 -3.04 11.35 -0.33
C PRO A 98 -3.81 12.12 -1.41
N SER A 99 -3.12 12.65 -2.42
CA SER A 99 -3.73 13.34 -3.57
C SER A 99 -4.60 12.48 -4.47
N ARG A 100 -4.39 11.17 -4.46
CA ARG A 100 -5.19 10.20 -5.21
C ARG A 100 -6.34 9.66 -4.37
N LEU A 101 -6.11 9.51 -3.06
CA LEU A 101 -7.06 8.86 -2.16
C LEU A 101 -8.01 9.81 -1.46
N PHE A 102 -7.66 11.08 -1.24
CA PHE A 102 -8.52 12.04 -0.56
C PHE A 102 -9.12 13.07 -1.50
N ARG A 103 -10.39 13.39 -1.26
CA ARG A 103 -11.07 14.54 -1.83
C ARG A 103 -11.64 15.41 -0.72
N ARG A 104 -11.63 16.73 -0.92
CA ARG A 104 -12.26 17.66 0.01
C ARG A 104 -13.77 17.67 -0.23
N GLN A 105 -14.55 17.41 0.81
CA GLN A 105 -16.02 17.47 0.81
C GLN A 105 -16.48 18.20 2.07
N ASN A 106 -17.28 19.27 1.91
CA ASN A 106 -17.79 20.10 3.00
C ASN A 106 -16.69 20.57 3.98
N GLY A 107 -15.52 20.96 3.46
CA GLY A 107 -14.38 21.41 4.25
C GLY A 107 -13.54 20.31 4.88
N ARG A 108 -13.97 19.03 4.84
CA ARG A 108 -13.27 17.87 5.41
C ARG A 108 -12.60 17.03 4.32
N TRP A 109 -11.50 16.37 4.67
CA TRP A 109 -10.86 15.37 3.80
C TRP A 109 -11.59 14.04 3.93
N MET A 110 -12.07 13.51 2.80
CA MET A 110 -12.78 12.24 2.71
C MET A 110 -11.99 11.26 1.87
N LEU A 111 -11.78 10.05 2.38
CA LEU A 111 -11.16 8.97 1.62
C LEU A 111 -12.13 8.52 0.53
N THR A 112 -11.64 8.45 -0.70
CA THR A 112 -12.40 8.01 -1.86
C THR A 112 -11.97 6.59 -2.22
N ALA A 113 -12.94 5.71 -2.43
CA ALA A 113 -12.71 4.28 -2.69
C ALA A 113 -12.26 3.97 -4.13
N HIS A 114 -11.87 4.97 -4.91
CA HIS A 114 -11.47 4.82 -6.31
C HIS A 114 -9.97 5.07 -6.43
N ALA A 115 -9.20 3.99 -6.49
CA ALA A 115 -7.80 4.00 -6.89
C ALA A 115 -7.60 3.03 -8.06
#